data_AF-A0A2Z4NCE9-F1
#
_entry.id   AF-A0A2Z4NCE9-F1
#
_cell.length_a   1.000
_cell.length_b   1.000
_cell.length_c   1.000
_cell.angle_alpha   90.00
_cell.angle_beta   90.00
_cell.angle_gamma   90.00
#
_symmetry.space_group_name_H-M   'P 1'
#
loop_
_entity.id
_entity.type
_entity.pdbx_description
1 polymer ?
#
loop_
_entity_poly.entity_id
_entity_poly.type
_entity_poly.pdbx_seq_one_letter_code
_entity_poly.pdbx_strand_id
1 'polypeptide(L)' 'MNFKDSNAWIDDEMIAFVIKDIISKLIINDGEIKYAYNRIAQNDVEISFIWENDTQKAFRTYKICTNNI' A
#
# COMPACT_ATOMS: atom_id res chain seq x y z
N MET A 1 15.98 -1.77 5.18
CA MET A 1 15.29 -0.54 5.64
C MET A 1 16.01 0.59 4.95
N ASN A 2 15.28 1.36 4.15
CA ASN A 2 15.89 2.39 3.31
C ASN A 2 15.97 3.68 4.13
N PHE A 3 17.05 4.42 3.94
CA PHE A 3 17.32 5.65 4.68
C PHE A 3 17.53 6.79 3.70
N LYS A 4 16.90 7.93 3.98
CA LYS A 4 17.09 9.18 3.25
C LYS A 4 17.25 10.29 4.27
N ASP A 5 18.30 11.09 4.12
CA ASP A 5 18.61 12.20 5.04
C ASP A 5 18.66 11.75 6.52
N SER A 6 19.27 10.59 6.78
CA SER A 6 19.38 9.95 8.11
C SER A 6 18.05 9.50 8.75
N ASN A 7 16.93 9.62 8.03
CA ASN A 7 15.61 9.15 8.47
C ASN A 7 15.21 7.89 7.72
N ALA A 8 14.41 7.05 8.38
CA ALA A 8 13.77 5.91 7.72
C ALA A 8 12.90 6.43 6.57
N TRP A 9 13.08 5.85 5.39
CA TRP A 9 12.42 6.25 4.16
C TRP A 9 11.66 5.05 3.59
N ILE A 10 10.36 5.24 3.39
CA ILE A 10 9.52 4.34 2.61
C ILE A 10 9.64 4.79 1.16
N ASP A 11 10.54 4.15 0.40
CA ASP A 11 10.71 4.40 -1.02
C ASP A 11 9.68 3.66 -1.89
N ASP A 12 9.72 3.92 -3.19
CA ASP A 12 8.73 3.39 -4.12
C ASP A 12 8.84 1.87 -4.28
N GLU A 13 10.04 1.30 -4.14
CA GLU A 13 10.25 -0.15 -4.15
C GLU A 13 9.58 -0.82 -2.94
N MET A 14 9.72 -0.23 -1.75
CA MET A 14 9.06 -0.71 -0.54
C MET A 14 7.54 -0.61 -0.65
N ILE A 15 7.01 0.48 -1.21
CA ILE A 15 5.58 0.64 -1.47
C ILE A 15 5.10 -0.45 -2.45
N ALA A 16 5.79 -0.63 -3.58
CA ALA A 16 5.46 -1.64 -4.58
C ALA A 16 5.49 -3.06 -3.99
N PHE A 17 6.48 -3.36 -3.15
CA PHE A 17 6.57 -4.63 -2.44
C PHE A 17 5.36 -4.87 -1.53
N VAL A 18 4.98 -3.88 -0.71
CA VAL A 18 3.83 -4.01 0.20
C VAL A 18 2.53 -4.17 -0.58
N ILE A 19 2.32 -3.40 -1.65
CA ILE A 19 1.14 -3.52 -2.52
C ILE A 19 1.05 -4.94 -3.08
N LYS A 20 2.16 -5.47 -3.61
CA LYS A 20 2.22 -6.81 -4.18
C LYS A 20 1.93 -7.89 -3.13
N ASP A 21 2.51 -7.76 -1.93
CA ASP A 21 2.28 -8.67 -0.82
C ASP A 21 0.81 -8.69 -0.39
N ILE A 22 0.17 -7.52 -0.23
CA ILE A 22 -1.26 -7.41 0.11
C ILE A 22 -2.12 -8.07 -0.98
N ILE A 23 -1.92 -7.71 -2.24
CA ILE A 23 -2.68 -8.27 -3.37
C ILE A 23 -2.54 -9.80 -3.43
N SER A 24 -1.32 -10.33 -3.22
CA SER A 24 -1.07 -11.78 -3.26
C SER A 24 -1.86 -12.56 -2.20
N LYS A 25 -2.24 -11.91 -1.09
CA LYS A 25 -2.99 -12.52 0.02
C LYS A 25 -4.50 -12.42 -0.13
N LEU A 26 -5.00 -11.59 -1.05
CA LEU A 26 -6.44 -11.34 -1.21
C LEU A 26 -7.17 -12.44 -1.97
N ILE A 27 -6.46 -13.40 -2.61
CA ILE A 27 -7.01 -14.56 -3.36
C ILE A 27 -8.27 -14.16 -4.16
N ILE A 28 -8.07 -13.24 -5.12
CA ILE A 28 -9.18 -12.71 -5.92
C ILE A 28 -9.38 -13.60 -7.14
N ASN A 29 -10.54 -14.25 -7.20
CA ASN A 29 -10.93 -15.13 -8.30
C ASN A 29 -11.88 -14.46 -9.31
N ASP A 30 -12.50 -13.33 -8.92
CA ASP A 30 -13.44 -12.56 -9.72
C ASP A 30 -13.34 -11.07 -9.36
N GLY A 31 -13.48 -10.20 -10.36
CA GLY A 31 -13.29 -8.75 -10.23
C GLY A 31 -11.84 -8.27 -10.34
N GLU A 32 -11.68 -6.96 -10.26
CA GLU A 32 -10.40 -6.26 -10.41
C GLU A 32 -10.02 -5.55 -9.11
N ILE A 33 -8.71 -5.51 -8.81
CA ILE A 33 -8.17 -4.64 -7.77
C ILE A 33 -7.55 -3.41 -8.41
N LYS A 34 -7.99 -2.24 -7.95
CA LYS A 34 -7.35 -0.96 -8.19
C LYS A 34 -6.73 -0.46 -6.91
N TYR A 35 -5.60 0.21 -7.00
CA TYR A 35 -4.94 0.80 -5.85
C TYR A 35 -4.40 2.18 -6.17
N ALA A 36 -4.28 3.01 -5.13
CA ALA A 36 -3.59 4.28 -5.17
C ALA A 36 -2.83 4.46 -3.86
N TYR A 37 -1.71 5.16 -3.88
CA TYR A 37 -0.98 5.52 -2.68
C TYR A 37 -0.72 7.01 -2.61
N ASN A 38 -0.68 7.52 -1.39
CA ASN A 38 -0.36 8.89 -1.09
C ASN A 38 0.80 8.93 -0.09
N ARG A 39 1.87 9.64 -0.43
CA ARG A 39 3.02 9.84 0.47
C ARG A 39 2.79 11.11 1.28
N ILE A 40 2.40 10.95 2.55
CA ILE A 40 2.16 12.06 3.47
C ILE A 40 3.49 12.62 3.97
N ALA A 41 4.45 11.75 4.26
CA ALA A 41 5.81 12.09 4.65
C ALA A 41 6.81 11.03 4.15
N GLN A 42 8.12 11.26 4.32
CA GLN A 42 9.15 10.28 3.91
C GLN A 42 8.98 8.91 4.60
N ASN A 43 8.41 8.91 5.81
CA ASN A 43 8.18 7.74 6.65
C ASN A 43 6.70 7.37 6.82
N ASP A 44 5.77 8.07 6.14
CA ASP A 44 4.32 7.91 6.30
C ASP A 44 3.64 7.85 4.92
N VAL A 45 3.08 6.68 4.60
CA VAL A 45 2.40 6.40 3.34
C VAL A 45 1.04 5.78 3.61
N GLU A 46 0.02 6.28 2.92
CA GLU A 46 -1.30 5.65 2.86
C GLU A 46 -1.47 4.93 1.53
N ILE A 47 -2.03 3.73 1.58
CA ILE A 47 -2.34 2.90 0.41
C ILE A 47 -3.81 2.53 0.47
N SER A 48 -4.57 2.95 -0.53
CA SER A 48 -5.99 2.64 -0.68
C SER A 48 -6.18 1.61 -1.78
N PHE A 49 -6.98 0.59 -1.49
CA PHE A 49 -7.38 -0.46 -2.40
C PHE A 49 -8.89 -0.40 -2.62
N ILE A 50 -9.28 -0.64 -3.85
CA ILE A 50 -10.66 -0.85 -4.25
C ILE A 50 -10.69 -2.19 -4.98
N TRP A 51 -11.54 -3.09 -4.51
CA TRP A 51 -11.92 -4.27 -5.29
C TRP A 51 -13.34 -4.05 -5.79
N GLU A 52 -13.57 -4.36 -7.07
CA GLU A 52 -14.91 -4.32 -7.66
C GLU A 52 -15.09 -5.43 -8.68
N ASN A 53 -16.30 -5.99 -8.73
CA ASN A 53 -16.79 -6.83 -9.81
C ASN A 53 -18.12 -6.25 -10.32
N ASP A 54 -18.82 -6.97 -11.19
CA ASP A 54 -20.08 -6.51 -11.79
C ASP A 54 -21.21 -6.24 -10.78
N THR A 55 -21.09 -6.74 -9.55
CA THR A 55 -22.19 -6.73 -8.55
C THR A 55 -21.82 -6.07 -7.22
N GLN A 56 -20.55 -6.02 -6.87
CA GLN A 56 -20.06 -5.66 -5.55
C GLN A 56 -18.80 -4.79 -5.63
N LYS A 57 -18.62 -3.99 -4.58
CA LYS A 57 -17.45 -3.13 -4.41
C LYS A 57 -17.03 -3.10 -2.95
N ALA A 58 -15.74 -3.24 -2.70
CA ALA A 58 -15.12 -3.12 -1.39
C ALA A 58 -13.95 -2.14 -1.44
N PHE A 59 -13.75 -1.41 -0.35
CA PHE A 59 -12.67 -0.43 -0.22
C PHE A 59 -11.93 -0.66 1.10
N ARG A 60 -10.60 -0.55 1.06
CA ARG A 60 -9.76 -0.66 2.25
C ARG A 60 -8.51 0.19 2.13
N THR A 61 -8.20 0.91 3.21
CA THR A 61 -7.01 1.76 3.30
C THR A 61 -6.09 1.25 4.39
N TYR A 62 -4.80 1.21 4.08
CA TYR A 62 -3.73 0.86 4.98
C TYR A 62 -2.81 2.07 5.16
N LYS A 63 -2.44 2.33 6.41
CA LYS A 63 -1.43 3.34 6.76
C LYS A 63 -0.14 2.63 7.15
N ILE A 64 0.96 2.99 6.51
CA ILE A 64 2.28 2.42 6.73
C ILE A 64 3.18 3.53 7.26
N CYS A 65 3.67 3.34 8.49
CA CYS A 65 4.62 4.25 9.10
C CYS A 65 5.87 3.48 9.52
N THR A 66 7.05 4.05 9.32
CA THR A 66 8.26 3.58 10.02
C THR A 66 8.39 4.34 11.33
N ASN A 67 8.44 3.63 12.45
CA ASN A 67 8.77 4.23 13.75
C ASN A 67 10.24 4.66 13.76
N ASN A 68 10.52 5.82 14.34
CA ASN A 68 11.84 6.14 14.85
C ASN A 68 12.01 5.29 16.13
N ILE A 69 12.87 4.28 16.08
CA ILE A 69 13.33 3.53 17.27
C ILE A 69 14.58 4.21 17.79
#